data_AF-A0A953STP6-F1
#
_entry.id   AF-A0A953STP6-F1
#
_cell.length_a   1.000
_cell.length_b   1.000
_cell.length_c   1.000
_cell.angle_alpha   90.00
_cell.angle_beta   90.00
_cell.angle_gamma   90.00
#
_symmetry.space_group_name_H-M   'P 1'
#
loop_
_entity.id
_entity.type
_entity.pdbx_description
1 polymer ?
#
loop_
_entity_poly.entity_id
_entity_poly.type
_entity_poly.pdbx_seq_one_letter_code
_entity_poly.pdbx_strand_id
1 'polypeptide(L)'
;VEWGTLYGFSRYSSVMLTNSFSDLGSSTFLVRHLQTIYYKMAELCLLQRATVLSYSDEVTHVSNLLDDQKRKESEIVKKISELYKHYILFVNKIYFREVTAQEQGIEMYNMMQGIMRLPSDVKDLDGEIGELNQFASIILEQKQTSQTTKLTKLATLFVIPTLLASLLGMNVLPNFVDIPEYLIFSGKLVLPFWISIGLITGCTAVGYWLINKLWLNKKNKSE
;
A
#
# COMPACT_ATOMS: atom_id res chain seq x y z
N VAL A 1 21.96 -0.45 48.89
CA VAL A 1 22.65 0.31 47.82
C VAL A 1 24.13 0.36 48.18
N GLU A 2 24.89 -0.66 47.80
CA GLU A 2 26.26 -0.87 48.32
C GLU A 2 27.34 -0.02 47.65
N TRP A 3 26.99 0.76 46.61
CA TRP A 3 27.96 1.52 45.79
C TRP A 3 27.69 3.03 45.72
N GLY A 4 26.77 3.56 46.55
CA GLY A 4 26.54 5.00 46.71
C GLY A 4 26.09 5.78 45.46
N THR A 5 25.80 5.09 44.35
CA THR A 5 25.37 5.71 43.08
C THR A 5 23.98 5.23 42.70
N LEU A 6 23.09 6.17 42.39
CA LEU A 6 21.72 5.93 41.97
C LEU A 6 21.46 6.61 40.62
N TYR A 7 20.87 5.87 39.69
CA TYR A 7 20.37 6.43 38.43
C TYR A 7 18.84 6.56 38.50
N GLY A 8 18.33 7.70 38.04
CA GLY A 8 16.90 7.98 37.98
C GLY A 8 16.53 8.46 36.59
N PHE A 9 15.50 7.86 36.00
CA PHE A 9 14.96 8.25 34.71
C PHE A 9 13.50 8.65 34.85
N SER A 10 13.12 9.67 34.10
CA SER A 10 11.73 10.03 33.85
C SER A 10 11.56 10.28 32.35
N ARG A 11 10.34 10.58 31.92
CA ARG A 11 10.07 10.94 30.52
C ARG A 11 10.76 12.22 30.06
N TYR A 12 11.31 13.01 30.99
CA TYR A 12 11.84 14.34 30.74
C TYR A 12 13.26 14.54 31.27
N SER A 13 13.80 13.59 32.03
CA SER A 13 15.05 13.78 32.76
C SER A 13 15.76 12.46 33.01
N SER A 14 17.09 12.52 32.98
CA SER A 14 18.01 11.45 33.33
C SER A 14 19.00 12.02 34.36
N VAL A 15 18.97 11.49 35.58
CA VAL A 15 19.76 12.01 36.71
C VAL A 15 20.62 10.89 37.29
N MET A 16 21.81 11.25 37.73
CA MET A 16 22.69 10.41 38.52
C MET A 16 22.96 11.10 39.84
N LEU A 17 22.72 10.41 40.95
CA LEU A 17 23.15 10.81 42.28
C LEU A 17 24.35 9.96 42.65
N THR A 18 25.47 10.59 42.99
CA THR A 18 26.71 9.92 43.39
C THR A 18 27.47 10.81 44.37
N ASN A 19 28.57 10.30 44.94
CA ASN A 19 29.42 11.05 45.84
C ASN A 19 30.08 12.25 45.13
N SER A 20 30.65 13.19 45.90
CA SER A 20 31.41 14.31 45.34
C SER A 20 32.51 13.81 44.41
N PHE A 21 32.77 14.53 43.32
CA PHE A 21 33.74 14.13 42.29
C PHE A 21 35.14 13.82 42.85
N SER A 22 35.58 14.56 43.88
CA SER A 22 36.83 14.32 44.59
C SER A 22 36.91 12.96 45.28
N ASP A 23 35.77 12.40 45.67
CA ASP A 23 35.65 11.23 46.53
C ASP A 23 35.37 9.95 45.71
N LEU A 24 35.11 10.07 44.40
CA LEU A 24 34.84 8.94 43.51
C LEU A 24 36.07 8.10 43.21
N GLY A 25 37.28 8.65 43.31
CA GLY A 25 38.54 7.93 43.03
C GLY A 25 38.50 7.21 41.67
N SER A 26 38.62 5.88 41.70
CA SER A 26 38.57 5.02 40.51
C SER A 26 37.20 4.97 39.81
N SER A 27 36.12 5.42 40.45
CA SER A 27 34.75 5.40 39.91
C SER A 27 34.39 6.65 39.09
N THR A 28 35.35 7.53 38.85
CA THR A 28 35.18 8.77 38.05
C THR A 28 34.62 8.53 36.64
N PHE A 29 34.84 7.33 36.08
CA PHE A 29 34.29 6.94 34.78
C PHE A 29 32.75 6.94 34.73
N LEU A 30 32.06 6.80 35.86
CA LEU A 30 30.59 6.82 35.94
C LEU A 30 30.02 8.17 35.48
N VAL A 31 30.65 9.27 35.88
CA VAL A 31 30.29 10.63 35.45
C VAL A 31 30.50 10.76 33.93
N ARG A 32 31.61 10.23 33.41
CA ARG A 32 31.89 10.22 31.97
C ARG A 32 30.85 9.41 31.20
N HIS A 33 30.44 8.25 31.70
CA HIS A 33 29.38 7.44 31.07
C HIS A 33 28.05 8.19 31.02
N LEU A 34 27.68 8.86 32.11
CA LEU A 34 26.48 9.69 32.14
C LEU A 34 26.53 10.78 31.06
N GLN A 35 27.64 11.52 30.99
CA GLN A 35 27.83 12.63 30.05
C GLN A 35 27.99 12.20 28.59
N THR A 36 28.24 10.91 28.34
CA THR A 36 28.48 10.38 26.99
C THR A 36 27.40 9.38 26.59
N ILE A 37 27.60 8.09 26.88
CA ILE A 37 26.75 7.02 26.38
C ILE A 37 25.31 7.14 26.89
N TYR A 38 25.10 7.41 28.18
CA TYR A 38 23.74 7.49 28.74
C TYR A 38 23.02 8.77 28.33
N TYR A 39 23.74 9.89 28.18
CA TYR A 39 23.19 11.11 27.59
C TYR A 39 22.69 10.85 26.16
N LYS A 40 23.49 10.15 25.33
CA LYS A 40 23.10 9.79 23.96
C LYS A 40 21.96 8.79 23.89
N MET A 41 21.89 7.84 24.82
CA MET A 41 20.73 6.95 24.95
C MET A 41 19.45 7.73 25.27
N ALA A 42 19.51 8.67 26.21
CA ALA A 42 18.36 9.50 26.56
C ALA A 42 17.91 10.39 25.39
N GLU A 43 18.85 11.02 24.69
CA GLU A 43 18.59 11.81 23.48
C GLU A 43 17.93 10.95 22.39
N LEU A 44 18.42 9.74 22.16
CA LEU A 44 17.85 8.80 21.20
C LEU A 44 16.42 8.39 21.58
N CYS A 45 16.16 8.04 22.84
CA CYS A 45 14.81 7.70 23.31
C CYS A 45 13.83 8.87 23.14
N LEU A 46 14.28 10.10 23.42
CA LEU A 46 13.46 11.30 23.22
C LEU A 46 13.16 11.54 21.74
N LEU A 47 14.16 11.36 20.86
CA LEU A 47 13.97 11.43 19.41
C LEU A 47 12.96 10.37 18.94
N GLN A 48 13.14 9.11 19.36
CA GLN A 48 12.23 8.01 19.04
C GLN A 48 10.79 8.37 19.44
N ARG A 49 10.60 8.90 20.64
CA ARG A 49 9.29 9.29 21.14
C ARG A 49 8.68 10.43 20.34
N ALA A 50 9.46 11.45 19.99
CA ALA A 50 9.00 12.55 19.16
C ALA A 50 8.59 12.07 17.76
N THR A 51 9.35 11.14 17.16
CA THR A 51 9.03 10.55 15.86
C THR A 51 7.74 9.74 15.90
N VAL A 52 7.55 8.90 16.93
CA VAL A 52 6.30 8.14 17.12
C VAL A 52 5.10 9.07 17.20
N LEU A 53 5.18 10.12 18.03
CA LEU A 53 4.11 11.12 18.15
C LEU A 53 3.83 11.84 16.82
N SER A 54 4.88 12.19 16.08
CA SER A 54 4.75 12.83 14.76
C SER A 54 4.05 11.91 13.75
N TYR A 55 4.33 10.61 13.78
CA TYR A 55 3.69 9.66 12.88
C TYR A 55 2.26 9.35 13.28
N SER A 56 1.92 9.27 14.57
CA SER A 56 0.50 9.17 14.99
C SER A 56 -0.32 10.38 14.54
N ASP A 57 0.25 11.58 14.58
CA ASP A 57 -0.42 12.78 14.04
C ASP A 57 -0.58 12.70 12.51
N GLU A 58 0.42 12.19 11.80
CA GLU A 58 0.34 11.98 10.35
C GLU A 58 -0.70 10.90 9.97
N VAL A 59 -0.79 9.79 10.73
CA VAL A 59 -1.85 8.77 10.61
C VAL A 59 -3.23 9.41 10.77
N THR A 60 -3.41 10.23 11.81
CA THR A 60 -4.68 10.93 12.07
C THR A 60 -5.03 11.86 10.92
N HIS A 61 -4.05 12.64 10.45
CA HIS A 61 -4.23 13.55 9.33
C HIS A 61 -4.60 12.81 8.05
N VAL A 62 -3.92 11.72 7.72
CA VAL A 62 -4.22 10.90 6.53
C VAL A 62 -5.60 10.25 6.64
N SER A 63 -5.99 9.79 7.83
CA SER A 63 -7.32 9.22 8.08
C SER A 63 -8.42 10.25 7.83
N ASN A 64 -8.25 11.50 8.27
CA ASN A 64 -9.19 12.58 7.99
C ASN A 64 -9.31 12.90 6.48
N LEU A 65 -8.26 12.63 5.68
CA LEU A 65 -8.33 12.81 4.22
C LEU A 65 -9.19 11.73 3.53
N LEU A 66 -9.43 10.59 4.18
CA LEU A 66 -10.28 9.54 3.64
C LEU A 66 -11.75 9.95 3.60
N ASP A 67 -12.19 10.79 4.54
CA ASP A 67 -13.55 11.32 4.59
C ASP A 67 -13.78 12.47 3.59
N ASP A 68 -12.71 13.05 3.03
CA ASP A 68 -12.79 14.18 2.10
C ASP A 68 -13.10 13.71 0.67
N GLN A 69 -14.39 13.72 0.32
CA GLN A 69 -14.89 13.36 -1.02
C GLN A 69 -14.33 14.20 -2.18
N LYS A 70 -13.65 15.33 -1.91
CA LYS A 70 -13.10 16.19 -2.95
C LYS A 70 -11.72 15.75 -3.43
N ARG A 71 -11.03 14.89 -2.68
CA ARG A 71 -9.66 14.48 -3.02
C ARG A 71 -9.61 13.27 -3.93
N LYS A 72 -8.57 13.22 -4.76
CA LYS A 72 -8.31 12.07 -5.61
C LYS A 72 -7.75 10.93 -4.76
N GLU A 73 -8.37 9.76 -4.84
CA GLU A 73 -7.91 8.53 -4.19
C GLU A 73 -6.41 8.25 -4.43
N SER A 74 -5.91 8.55 -5.63
CA SER A 74 -4.49 8.36 -5.96
C SER A 74 -3.54 9.21 -5.12
N GLU A 75 -3.96 10.40 -4.70
CA GLU A 75 -3.15 11.26 -3.84
C GLU A 75 -3.11 10.73 -2.41
N ILE A 76 -4.24 10.21 -1.92
CA ILE A 76 -4.34 9.62 -0.59
C ILE A 76 -3.50 8.34 -0.49
N VAL A 77 -3.63 7.45 -1.48
CA VAL A 77 -2.82 6.23 -1.59
C VAL A 77 -1.32 6.55 -1.59
N LYS A 78 -0.92 7.60 -2.32
CA LYS A 78 0.49 8.04 -2.36
C LYS A 78 0.98 8.49 -0.98
N LYS A 79 0.20 9.30 -0.26
CA LYS A 79 0.54 9.73 1.11
C LYS A 79 0.66 8.56 2.09
N ILE A 80 -0.28 7.62 2.03
CA ILE A 80 -0.22 6.39 2.86
C ILE A 80 1.08 5.64 2.58
N SER A 81 1.45 5.49 1.31
CA SER A 81 2.68 4.78 0.89
C SER A 81 3.95 5.49 1.37
N GLU A 82 3.96 6.83 1.34
CA GLU A 82 5.07 7.65 1.85
C GLU A 82 5.20 7.55 3.37
N LEU A 83 4.10 7.64 4.12
CA LEU A 83 4.07 7.44 5.57
C LEU A 83 4.58 6.05 5.94
N TYR A 84 4.10 5.01 5.28
CA TYR A 84 4.54 3.63 5.54
C TYR A 84 6.05 3.46 5.26
N LYS A 85 6.55 4.05 4.17
CA LYS A 85 7.99 4.07 3.87
C LYS A 85 8.80 4.77 4.97
N HIS A 86 8.35 5.93 5.44
CA HIS A 86 9.04 6.67 6.51
C HIS A 86 9.06 5.87 7.82
N TYR A 87 7.95 5.24 8.16
CA TYR A 87 7.85 4.36 9.32
C TYR A 87 8.83 3.16 9.23
N ILE A 88 8.91 2.47 8.09
CA ILE A 88 9.88 1.38 7.88
C ILE A 88 11.32 1.88 8.09
N LEU A 89 11.64 3.09 7.62
CA LEU A 89 12.97 3.68 7.82
C LEU A 89 13.23 3.99 9.29
N PHE A 90 12.24 4.49 10.02
CA PHE A 90 12.33 4.72 11.47
C PHE A 90 12.62 3.41 12.21
N VAL A 91 11.83 2.36 11.97
CA VAL A 91 12.03 1.05 12.64
C VAL A 91 13.42 0.48 12.36
N ASN A 92 13.89 0.59 11.12
CA ASN A 92 15.16 -0.01 10.72
C ASN A 92 16.40 0.82 11.04
N LYS A 93 16.28 2.14 11.24
CA LYS A 93 17.44 3.04 11.37
C LYS A 93 17.49 3.85 12.66
N ILE A 94 16.39 3.92 13.40
CA ILE A 94 16.27 4.77 14.59
C ILE A 94 15.82 3.94 15.79
N TYR A 95 14.85 3.03 15.62
CA TYR A 95 14.32 2.20 16.70
C TYR A 95 15.15 0.92 16.93
N PHE A 96 16.26 1.07 17.63
CA PHE A 96 17.13 -0.06 17.99
C PHE A 96 16.60 -0.82 19.21
N ARG A 97 16.74 -2.15 19.20
CA ARG A 97 16.46 -2.98 20.39
C ARG A 97 17.53 -2.78 21.46
N GLU A 98 18.79 -2.71 21.03
CA GLU A 98 19.96 -2.50 21.88
C GLU A 98 20.93 -1.55 21.14
N VAL A 99 21.61 -0.70 21.91
CA VAL A 99 22.55 0.31 21.38
C VAL A 99 23.98 0.12 21.91
N THR A 100 24.20 -0.88 22.75
CA THR A 100 25.50 -1.24 23.32
C THR A 100 25.50 -2.71 23.71
N ALA A 101 26.68 -3.34 23.72
CA ALA A 101 26.87 -4.71 24.20
C ALA A 101 27.08 -4.78 25.73
N GLN A 102 27.16 -3.64 26.41
CA GLN A 102 27.32 -3.60 27.86
C GLN A 102 25.98 -3.86 28.55
N GLU A 103 25.90 -4.90 29.38
CA GLU A 103 24.69 -5.28 30.16
C GLU A 103 24.04 -4.10 30.89
N GLN A 104 24.81 -3.34 31.66
CA GLN A 104 24.29 -2.16 32.37
C GLN A 104 23.72 -1.10 31.42
N GLY A 105 24.31 -0.95 30.23
CA GLY A 105 23.81 -0.01 29.22
C GLY A 105 22.53 -0.50 28.56
N ILE A 106 22.41 -1.82 28.33
CA ILE A 106 21.17 -2.45 27.86
C ILE A 106 20.06 -2.26 28.90
N GLU A 107 20.33 -2.52 30.17
CA GLU A 107 19.38 -2.33 31.27
C GLU A 107 18.92 -0.86 31.36
N MET A 108 19.86 0.09 31.30
CA MET A 108 19.55 1.51 31.33
C MET A 108 18.68 1.94 30.16
N TYR A 109 19.01 1.47 28.96
CA TYR A 109 18.28 1.77 27.74
C TYR A 109 16.85 1.21 27.79
N ASN A 110 16.69 -0.04 28.26
CA ASN A 110 15.39 -0.67 28.44
C ASN A 110 14.53 0.07 29.47
N MET A 111 15.11 0.55 30.57
CA MET A 111 14.39 1.39 31.54
C MET A 111 13.91 2.71 30.93
N MET A 112 14.78 3.41 30.19
CA MET A 112 14.41 4.65 29.50
C MET A 112 13.26 4.42 28.51
N GLN A 113 13.37 3.39 27.67
CA GLN A 113 12.33 3.04 26.71
C GLN A 113 11.01 2.67 27.40
N GLY A 114 11.07 1.88 28.48
CA GLY A 114 9.91 1.45 29.24
C GLY A 114 9.15 2.61 29.88
N ILE A 115 9.86 3.55 30.51
CA ILE A 115 9.25 4.76 31.11
C ILE A 115 8.58 5.64 30.06
N MET A 116 9.14 5.67 28.84
CA MET A 116 8.59 6.39 27.70
C MET A 116 7.50 5.60 26.95
N ARG A 117 7.24 4.35 27.34
CA ARG A 117 6.28 3.42 26.69
C ARG A 117 6.56 3.13 25.20
N LEU A 118 7.79 3.37 24.75
CA LEU A 118 8.17 3.22 23.35
C LEU A 118 7.81 1.87 22.73
N PRO A 119 8.03 0.71 23.40
CA PRO A 119 7.68 -0.57 22.79
C PRO A 119 6.18 -0.75 22.53
N SER A 120 5.32 -0.17 23.38
CA SER A 120 3.87 -0.17 23.19
C SER A 120 3.50 0.76 22.05
N ASP A 121 3.94 2.01 22.13
CA ASP A 121 3.52 3.06 21.21
C ASP A 121 4.00 2.77 19.76
N VAL A 122 5.20 2.19 19.60
CA VAL A 122 5.68 1.73 18.28
C VAL A 122 4.85 0.58 17.75
N LYS A 123 4.44 -0.37 18.59
CA LYS A 123 3.62 -1.52 18.18
C LYS A 123 2.20 -1.09 17.78
N ASP A 124 1.61 -0.16 18.52
CA ASP A 124 0.28 0.37 18.20
C ASP A 124 0.34 1.12 16.86
N LEU A 125 1.37 1.95 16.66
CA LEU A 125 1.62 2.64 15.39
C LEU A 125 1.87 1.69 14.21
N ASP A 126 2.58 0.57 14.42
CA ASP A 126 2.78 -0.49 13.41
C ASP A 126 1.43 -1.01 12.88
N GLY A 127 0.49 -1.27 13.80
CA GLY A 127 -0.86 -1.70 13.46
C GLY A 127 -1.62 -0.66 12.67
N GLU A 128 -1.67 0.58 13.17
CA GLU A 128 -2.39 1.68 12.53
C GLU A 128 -1.89 1.96 11.11
N ILE A 129 -0.57 2.05 10.92
CA ILE A 129 0.02 2.28 9.59
C ILE A 129 -0.17 1.05 8.69
N GLY A 130 -0.09 -0.17 9.25
CA GLY A 130 -0.35 -1.41 8.53
C GLY A 130 -1.77 -1.46 7.96
N GLU A 131 -2.77 -1.09 8.76
CA GLU A 131 -4.17 -1.00 8.34
C GLU A 131 -4.38 0.02 7.22
N LEU A 132 -3.81 1.22 7.36
CA LEU A 132 -3.85 2.23 6.30
C LEU A 132 -3.21 1.73 5.00
N ASN A 133 -2.05 1.09 5.09
CA ASN A 133 -1.36 0.57 3.92
C ASN A 133 -2.16 -0.57 3.25
N GLN A 134 -2.77 -1.47 4.02
CA GLN A 134 -3.67 -2.50 3.48
C GLN A 134 -4.88 -1.88 2.79
N PHE A 135 -5.48 -0.86 3.38
CA PHE A 135 -6.58 -0.11 2.76
C PHE A 135 -6.15 0.53 1.42
N ALA A 136 -4.96 1.14 1.37
CA ALA A 136 -4.41 1.68 0.12
C ALA A 136 -4.21 0.60 -0.96
N SER A 137 -3.74 -0.60 -0.58
CA SER A 137 -3.63 -1.73 -1.50
C SER A 137 -4.99 -2.15 -2.07
N ILE A 138 -6.04 -2.19 -1.24
CA ILE A 138 -7.42 -2.52 -1.69
C ILE A 138 -7.90 -1.52 -2.75
N ILE A 139 -7.67 -0.21 -2.55
CA ILE A 139 -8.04 0.81 -3.54
C ILE A 139 -7.32 0.57 -4.88
N LEU A 140 -6.02 0.28 -4.83
CA LEU A 140 -5.22 0.01 -6.03
C LEU A 140 -5.72 -1.24 -6.77
N GLU A 141 -6.03 -2.31 -6.03
CA GLU A 141 -6.58 -3.55 -6.58
C GLU A 141 -7.95 -3.34 -7.22
N GLN A 142 -8.84 -2.55 -6.60
CA GLN A 142 -10.15 -2.20 -7.18
C GLN A 142 -10.00 -1.42 -8.48
N LYS A 143 -9.06 -0.46 -8.52
CA LYS A 143 -8.77 0.32 -9.73
C LYS A 143 -8.24 -0.57 -10.85
N GLN A 144 -7.31 -1.48 -10.54
CA GLN A 144 -6.79 -2.44 -11.49
C GLN A 144 -7.90 -3.40 -11.98
N THR A 145 -8.72 -3.92 -11.07
CA THR A 145 -9.84 -4.82 -11.40
C THR A 145 -10.87 -4.14 -12.31
N SER A 146 -11.17 -2.86 -12.06
CA SER A 146 -12.07 -2.07 -12.91
C SER A 146 -11.51 -1.89 -14.33
N GLN A 147 -10.21 -1.62 -14.45
CA GLN A 147 -9.52 -1.53 -15.75
C GLN A 147 -9.51 -2.87 -16.49
N THR A 148 -9.14 -3.95 -15.80
CA THR A 148 -9.17 -5.32 -16.35
C THR A 148 -10.58 -5.72 -16.77
N THR A 149 -11.61 -5.35 -16.01
CA THR A 149 -13.01 -5.64 -16.34
C THR A 149 -13.45 -4.88 -17.59
N LYS A 150 -13.08 -3.59 -17.72
CA LYS A 150 -13.35 -2.80 -18.93
C LYS A 150 -12.67 -3.41 -20.16
N LEU A 151 -11.40 -3.80 -20.03
CA LEU A 151 -10.65 -4.48 -21.07
C LEU A 151 -11.30 -5.82 -21.45
N THR A 152 -11.69 -6.63 -20.47
CA THR A 152 -12.35 -7.93 -20.68
C THR A 152 -13.69 -7.76 -21.38
N LYS A 153 -14.48 -6.75 -21.02
CA LYS A 153 -15.74 -6.42 -21.70
C LYS A 153 -15.50 -6.06 -23.17
N LEU A 154 -14.49 -5.25 -23.46
CA LEU A 154 -14.11 -4.91 -24.84
C LEU A 154 -13.63 -6.15 -25.60
N ALA A 155 -12.71 -6.92 -25.03
CA ALA A 155 -12.21 -8.15 -25.66
C ALA A 155 -13.36 -9.13 -25.98
N THR A 156 -14.25 -9.37 -25.02
CA THR A 156 -15.41 -10.26 -25.20
C THR A 156 -16.32 -9.79 -26.34
N LEU A 157 -16.52 -8.47 -26.48
CA LEU A 157 -17.31 -7.90 -27.57
C LEU A 157 -16.69 -8.17 -28.95
N PHE A 158 -15.36 -8.12 -29.07
CA PHE A 158 -14.65 -8.30 -30.33
C PHE A 158 -14.29 -9.75 -30.67
N VAL A 159 -14.27 -10.68 -29.69
CA VAL A 159 -13.93 -12.09 -29.93
C VAL A 159 -14.83 -12.73 -31.01
N ILE A 160 -16.15 -12.58 -30.92
CA ILE A 160 -17.08 -13.22 -31.86
C ILE A 160 -16.92 -12.64 -33.28
N PRO A 161 -16.96 -11.31 -33.49
CA PRO A 161 -16.73 -10.71 -34.81
C PRO A 161 -15.37 -11.07 -35.41
N THR A 162 -14.30 -11.04 -34.61
CA THR A 162 -12.95 -11.34 -35.08
C THR A 162 -12.82 -12.80 -35.51
N LEU A 163 -13.42 -13.74 -34.77
CA LEU A 163 -13.46 -15.15 -35.18
C LEU A 163 -14.22 -15.35 -36.50
N LEU A 164 -15.40 -14.71 -36.65
CA LEU A 164 -16.18 -14.79 -37.89
C LEU A 164 -15.43 -14.17 -39.08
N ALA A 165 -14.85 -12.99 -38.90
CA ALA A 165 -14.05 -12.34 -39.93
C ALA A 165 -12.81 -13.18 -40.31
N SER A 166 -12.16 -13.81 -39.33
CA SER A 166 -11.04 -14.72 -39.57
C SER A 166 -11.47 -15.94 -40.38
N LEU A 167 -12.59 -16.59 -40.04
CA LEU A 167 -13.10 -17.76 -40.77
C LEU A 167 -13.53 -17.40 -42.21
N LEU A 168 -14.16 -16.24 -42.41
CA LEU A 168 -14.60 -15.78 -43.73
C LEU A 168 -13.45 -15.24 -44.60
N GLY A 169 -12.39 -14.71 -43.98
CA GLY A 169 -11.20 -14.20 -44.66
C GLY A 169 -10.21 -15.30 -45.05
N MET A 170 -10.25 -16.45 -44.39
CA MET A 170 -9.59 -17.65 -44.90
C MET A 170 -10.32 -18.06 -46.19
N ASN A 171 -9.58 -18.36 -47.27
CA ASN A 171 -10.12 -18.84 -48.57
C ASN A 171 -10.77 -20.24 -48.45
N VAL A 172 -11.66 -20.44 -47.48
CA VAL A 172 -12.44 -21.67 -47.26
C VAL A 172 -13.74 -21.62 -48.06
N LEU A 173 -14.12 -20.45 -48.57
CA LEU A 173 -15.19 -20.35 -49.57
C LEU A 173 -14.66 -20.91 -50.89
N PRO A 174 -15.34 -21.90 -51.51
CA PRO A 174 -14.95 -22.43 -52.80
C PRO A 174 -14.85 -21.26 -53.79
N ASN A 175 -13.86 -21.30 -54.69
CA ASN A 175 -13.63 -20.32 -55.75
C ASN A 175 -14.97 -19.71 -56.20
N PHE A 176 -15.11 -18.38 -56.07
CA PHE A 176 -16.31 -17.59 -56.35
C PHE A 176 -16.75 -17.63 -57.83
N VAL A 177 -16.90 -18.82 -58.40
CA VAL A 177 -17.12 -19.06 -59.83
C VAL A 177 -18.61 -19.22 -60.15
N ASP A 178 -19.46 -19.52 -59.16
CA ASP A 178 -20.92 -19.63 -59.37
C ASP A 178 -21.73 -18.86 -58.31
N ILE A 179 -21.47 -17.56 -58.14
CA ILE A 179 -22.41 -16.71 -57.41
C ILE A 179 -23.56 -16.36 -58.37
N PRO A 180 -24.84 -16.59 -57.99
CA PRO A 180 -25.97 -16.22 -58.83
C PRO A 180 -25.94 -14.74 -59.21
N GLU A 181 -26.23 -14.41 -60.46
CA GLU A 181 -26.12 -13.07 -61.05
C GLU A 181 -26.90 -11.99 -60.26
N TYR A 182 -27.94 -12.36 -59.51
CA TYR A 182 -28.71 -11.46 -58.63
C TYR A 182 -27.94 -10.96 -57.39
N LEU A 183 -26.83 -11.61 -57.01
CA LEU A 183 -25.96 -11.21 -55.90
C LEU A 183 -24.76 -10.34 -56.35
N ILE A 184 -24.51 -10.26 -57.67
CA ILE A 184 -23.46 -9.43 -58.29
C ILE A 184 -24.14 -8.30 -59.08
N PHE A 185 -24.61 -7.26 -58.37
CA PHE A 185 -25.09 -6.07 -59.05
C PHE A 185 -23.89 -5.27 -59.61
N SER A 186 -23.69 -5.31 -60.93
CA SER A 186 -22.78 -4.42 -61.67
C SER A 186 -21.28 -4.51 -61.32
N GLY A 187 -20.72 -5.72 -61.16
CA GLY A 187 -19.26 -5.93 -61.11
C GLY A 187 -18.53 -5.28 -59.93
N LYS A 188 -19.26 -4.80 -58.91
CA LYS A 188 -18.69 -4.27 -57.67
C LYS A 188 -19.17 -5.11 -56.50
N LEU A 189 -18.23 -5.58 -55.68
CA LEU A 189 -18.39 -6.38 -54.45
C LEU A 189 -19.22 -5.71 -53.33
N VAL A 190 -20.05 -4.71 -53.66
CA VAL A 190 -20.70 -3.79 -52.73
C VAL A 190 -21.81 -4.49 -51.94
N LEU A 191 -22.65 -5.30 -52.59
CA LEU A 191 -23.74 -6.04 -51.94
C LEU A 191 -23.25 -7.08 -50.91
N PRO A 192 -22.37 -8.03 -51.26
CA PRO A 192 -21.83 -8.99 -50.29
C PRO A 192 -21.01 -8.32 -49.17
N PHE A 193 -20.37 -7.17 -49.44
CA PHE A 193 -19.71 -6.35 -48.42
C PHE A 193 -20.71 -5.73 -47.42
N TRP A 194 -21.83 -5.18 -47.87
CA TRP A 194 -22.84 -4.65 -46.95
C TRP A 194 -23.61 -5.76 -46.22
N ILE A 195 -23.80 -6.93 -46.84
CA ILE A 195 -24.38 -8.11 -46.18
C ILE A 195 -23.47 -8.62 -45.07
N SER A 196 -22.15 -8.69 -45.29
CA SER A 196 -21.20 -9.09 -44.25
C SER A 196 -21.13 -8.07 -43.10
N ILE A 197 -21.18 -6.77 -43.38
CA ILE A 197 -21.33 -5.72 -42.37
C ILE A 197 -22.64 -5.90 -41.57
N GLY A 198 -23.75 -6.18 -42.25
CA GLY A 198 -25.05 -6.45 -41.62
C GLY A 198 -25.03 -7.68 -40.70
N LEU A 199 -24.37 -8.76 -41.13
CA LEU A 199 -24.20 -9.96 -40.30
C LEU A 199 -23.30 -9.72 -39.09
N ILE A 200 -22.18 -9.01 -39.26
CA ILE A 200 -21.26 -8.68 -38.16
C ILE A 200 -21.96 -7.77 -37.12
N THR A 201 -22.72 -6.78 -37.59
CA THR A 201 -23.49 -5.89 -36.70
C THR A 201 -24.65 -6.60 -36.02
N GLY A 202 -25.33 -7.52 -36.70
CA GLY A 202 -26.36 -8.38 -36.11
C GLY A 202 -25.79 -9.31 -35.03
N CYS A 203 -24.66 -9.98 -35.31
CA CYS A 203 -24.01 -10.88 -34.36
C CYS A 203 -23.44 -10.14 -33.15
N THR A 204 -22.92 -8.92 -33.32
CA THR A 204 -22.49 -8.09 -32.17
C THR A 204 -23.68 -7.66 -31.30
N ALA A 205 -24.81 -7.28 -31.90
CA ALA A 205 -26.03 -6.95 -31.16
C ALA A 205 -26.59 -8.14 -30.38
N VAL A 206 -26.61 -9.34 -31.00
CA VAL A 206 -27.04 -10.58 -30.34
C VAL A 206 -26.09 -10.99 -29.22
N GLY A 207 -24.78 -10.87 -29.44
CA GLY A 207 -23.76 -11.11 -28.41
C GLY A 207 -23.92 -10.16 -27.22
N TYR A 208 -24.13 -8.87 -27.48
CA TYR A 208 -24.39 -7.87 -26.45
C TYR A 208 -25.67 -8.20 -25.65
N TRP A 209 -26.75 -8.59 -26.34
CA TRP A 209 -28.02 -8.97 -25.72
C TRP A 209 -27.90 -10.22 -24.82
N LEU A 210 -27.22 -11.27 -25.30
CA LEU A 210 -27.00 -12.50 -24.54
C LEU A 210 -26.16 -12.25 -23.28
N ILE A 211 -25.08 -11.47 -23.40
CA ILE A 211 -24.22 -11.12 -22.27
C ILE A 211 -25.00 -10.30 -21.25
N ASN A 212 -25.77 -9.29 -21.68
CA ASN A 212 -26.58 -8.48 -20.78
C ASN A 212 -27.63 -9.33 -20.04
N LYS A 213 -28.29 -10.26 -20.74
CA LYS A 213 -29.28 -11.18 -20.16
C LYS A 213 -28.67 -12.16 -19.14
N LEU A 214 -27.51 -12.74 -19.44
CA LEU A 214 -26.82 -13.66 -18.52
C LEU A 214 -26.25 -12.94 -17.29
N TRP A 215 -25.82 -11.69 -17.44
CA TRP A 215 -25.23 -10.90 -16.36
C TRP A 215 -26.30 -10.32 -15.42
N LEU A 216 -27.44 -9.86 -15.95
CA LEU A 216 -28.61 -9.43 -15.15
C LEU A 216 -29.18 -10.58 -14.30
N ASN A 217 -29.21 -11.80 -14.83
CA ASN A 217 -29.71 -12.96 -14.11
C ASN A 217 -28.79 -13.41 -12.95
N LYS A 218 -27.51 -13.03 -12.98
CA LYS A 218 -26.56 -13.33 -11.89
C LYS A 218 -26.72 -12.37 -10.71
N LYS A 219 -27.16 -11.13 -10.96
CA LYS A 219 -27.38 -10.10 -9.93
C LYS A 219 -28.62 -10.39 -9.07
N ASN A 220 -29.67 -10.99 -9.65
CA ASN A 220 -30.90 -11.38 -8.94
C ASN A 220 -30.79 -12.70 -8.15
N LYS A 221 -29.64 -13.39 -8.17
CA LYS A 221 -29.41 -14.64 -7.41
C LYS A 221 -28.45 -14.47 -6.22
N SER A 222 -27.93 -13.26 -6.01
CA SER A 222 -27.03 -12.91 -4.91
C SER A 222 -27.64 -11.96 -3.88
N GLU A 223 -28.95 -11.72 -3.97
CA GLU A 223 -29.80 -11.20 -2.89
C GLU A 223 -30.62 -12.36 -2.33
#